data_AF-A0A8T2TGX9-F1
#
_entry.id   AF-A0A8T2TGX9-F1
#
_cell.length_a   1.000
_cell.length_b   1.000
_cell.length_c   1.000
_cell.angle_alpha   90.00
_cell.angle_beta   90.00
_cell.angle_gamma   90.00
#
_symmetry.space_group_name_H-M   'P 1'
#
loop_
_entity.id
_entity.type
_entity.pdbx_description
1 polymer ?
#
loop_
_entity_poly.entity_id
_entity_poly.type
_entity_poly.pdbx_seq_one_letter_code
_entity_poly.pdbx_strand_id
1 'polypeptide(L)'
;MILQAMSDAKLWHARFGHLNFASLLCPQKSEMVSSLPKLEAPGKHVCEGCILGKIQRSSFPKDVSVWATQKLKLVHSDVCGPMQHSTK
;
A
#
# COMPACT_ATOMS: atom_id res chain seq x y z
N MET A 1 -19.42 -12.32 17.96
CA MET A 1 -19.76 -11.55 16.73
C MET A 1 -19.93 -10.09 17.13
N ILE A 2 -18.89 -9.28 17.02
CA ILE A 2 -19.00 -7.85 17.34
C ILE A 2 -19.34 -7.12 16.05
N LEU A 3 -20.64 -6.86 15.83
CA LEU A 3 -21.10 -5.89 14.86
C LEU A 3 -20.81 -4.50 15.44
N GLN A 4 -19.55 -4.05 15.33
CA GLN A 4 -19.27 -2.64 15.49
C GLN A 4 -20.02 -1.93 14.36
N ALA A 5 -21.00 -1.08 14.69
CA ALA A 5 -21.65 -0.23 13.70
C ALA A 5 -20.54 0.52 12.94
N MET A 6 -20.31 0.14 11.68
CA MET A 6 -19.34 0.79 10.81
C MET A 6 -19.88 2.19 10.57
N SER A 7 -19.07 3.23 10.82
CA SER A 7 -19.47 4.57 10.37
C SER A 7 -19.64 4.55 8.85
N ASP A 8 -20.57 5.35 8.32
CA ASP A 8 -20.87 5.37 6.88
C ASP A 8 -19.60 5.56 6.04
N ALA A 9 -18.68 6.40 6.50
CA ALA A 9 -17.39 6.60 5.85
C ALA A 9 -16.55 5.31 5.75
N LYS A 10 -16.54 4.45 6.77
CA LYS A 10 -15.81 3.16 6.73
C LYS A 10 -16.45 2.17 5.77
N LEU A 11 -17.79 2.12 5.75
CA LEU A 11 -18.53 1.27 4.84
C LEU A 11 -18.25 1.66 3.38
N TRP A 12 -18.33 2.95 3.07
CA TRP A 12 -18.08 3.45 1.72
C TRP A 12 -16.61 3.37 1.33
N HIS A 13 -15.67 3.58 2.27
CA HIS A 13 -14.25 3.29 2.06
C HIS A 13 -14.03 1.85 1.58
N ALA A 14 -14.66 0.85 2.23
CA ALA A 14 -14.56 -0.54 1.82
C ALA A 14 -15.22 -0.80 0.45
N ARG A 15 -16.43 -0.26 0.22
CA ARG A 15 -17.16 -0.41 -1.06
C ARG A 15 -16.39 0.14 -2.27
N PHE A 16 -15.63 1.22 -2.09
CA PHE A 16 -14.79 1.83 -3.13
C PHE A 16 -13.39 1.20 -3.23
N GLY A 17 -13.20 -0.03 -2.75
CA GLY A 17 -11.91 -0.72 -2.86
C GLY A 17 -10.83 -0.10 -1.97
N HIS A 18 -11.20 0.25 -0.74
CA HIS A 18 -10.31 0.85 0.24
C HIS A 18 -9.74 2.22 -0.19
N LEU A 19 -10.53 3.02 -0.91
CA LEU A 19 -10.13 4.34 -1.39
C LEU A 19 -9.76 5.29 -0.22
N ASN A 20 -8.74 6.14 -0.41
CA ASN A 20 -8.38 7.14 0.60
C ASN A 20 -9.59 8.01 0.99
N PHE A 21 -9.78 8.30 2.28
CA PHE A 21 -10.92 9.07 2.78
C PHE A 21 -10.99 10.47 2.16
N ALA A 22 -9.86 11.13 1.93
CA ALA A 22 -9.87 12.44 1.25
C ALA A 22 -10.40 12.34 -0.19
N SER A 23 -10.02 11.28 -0.91
CA SER A 23 -10.50 10.99 -2.27
C SER A 23 -11.97 10.57 -2.27
N LEU A 24 -12.43 9.86 -1.23
CA LEU A 24 -13.84 9.50 -1.05
C LEU A 24 -14.73 10.72 -0.82
N LEU A 25 -14.21 11.75 -0.15
CA LEU A 25 -14.94 12.99 0.17
C LEU A 25 -14.89 14.05 -0.93
N CYS A 26 -13.94 13.95 -1.87
CA CYS A 26 -13.79 14.92 -2.96
C CYS A 26 -15.05 15.00 -3.84
N PRO A 27 -15.61 13.88 -4.36
CA PRO A 27 -16.82 13.93 -5.18
C PRO A 27 -18.05 14.49 -4.45
N GLN A 28 -18.15 14.28 -3.13
CA GLN A 28 -19.21 14.87 -2.29
C GLN A 28 -19.07 16.39 -2.21
N LYS A 29 -17.85 16.91 -2.02
CA LYS A 29 -17.59 18.35 -1.94
C LYS A 29 -17.79 19.06 -3.28
N SER A 30 -17.55 18.36 -4.38
CA SER A 30 -17.71 18.88 -5.74
C SER A 30 -19.10 18.59 -6.33
N GLU A 31 -20.04 18.06 -5.53
CA GLU A 31 -21.40 17.68 -5.96
C GLU A 31 -21.44 16.76 -7.21
N MET A 32 -20.38 15.97 -7.40
CA MET A 32 -20.22 15.09 -8.57
C MET A 32 -20.97 13.76 -8.43
N VAL A 33 -21.52 13.45 -7.25
CA VAL A 33 -22.22 12.21 -6.96
C VAL A 33 -23.52 12.53 -6.21
N SER A 34 -24.64 12.07 -6.75
CA SER A 34 -25.99 12.33 -6.21
C SER A 34 -26.46 11.33 -5.15
N SER A 35 -25.86 10.13 -5.09
CA SER A 35 -26.30 9.02 -4.25
C SER A 35 -25.40 8.70 -3.06
N LEU A 36 -24.31 9.46 -2.87
CA LEU A 36 -23.44 9.28 -1.72
C LEU A 36 -24.10 9.95 -0.50
N PRO A 37 -24.30 9.25 0.63
CA PRO A 37 -24.76 9.89 1.85
C PRO A 37 -23.71 10.91 2.32
N LYS A 38 -24.11 11.88 3.15
CA LYS A 38 -23.17 12.86 3.69
C LYS A 38 -22.16 12.17 4.60
N LEU A 39 -20.94 11.97 4.10
CA LEU A 39 -19.83 11.36 4.81
C LEU A 39 -18.99 12.44 5.48
N GLU A 40 -18.51 12.13 6.67
CA GLU A 40 -17.48 12.90 7.37
C GLU A 40 -16.21 12.05 7.49
N ALA A 41 -15.04 12.69 7.37
CA ALA A 41 -13.77 12.00 7.53
C ALA A 41 -13.69 11.42 8.95
N PRO A 42 -13.49 10.10 9.11
CA PRO A 42 -13.30 9.56 10.45
C PRO A 42 -11.91 10.04 10.92
N GLY A 43 -11.85 10.81 12.01
CA GLY A 43 -10.66 11.52 12.47
C GLY A 43 -9.35 10.70 12.43
N LYS A 44 -8.98 10.04 13.52
CA LYS A 44 -7.88 9.06 13.52
C LYS A 44 -8.45 7.69 13.14
N HIS A 45 -8.61 7.42 11.84
CA HIS A 45 -8.97 6.09 11.37
C HIS A 45 -7.78 5.38 10.73
N VAL A 46 -7.58 4.14 11.16
CA VAL A 46 -6.59 3.23 10.59
C VAL A 46 -7.34 2.03 10.04
N CYS A 47 -7.14 1.73 8.75
CA CYS A 47 -7.63 0.51 8.13
C CYS A 47 -6.46 -0.47 8.00
N GLU A 48 -6.52 -1.58 8.72
CA GLU A 48 -5.49 -2.61 8.72
C GLU A 48 -5.26 -3.19 7.32
N GLY A 49 -6.34 -3.48 6.58
CA GLY A 49 -6.24 -3.97 5.19
C GLY A 49 -5.54 -2.97 4.25
N CYS A 50 -5.75 -1.67 4.44
CA CYS A 50 -5.00 -0.65 3.71
C CYS A 50 -3.52 -0.65 4.07
N ILE A 51 -3.18 -0.83 5.35
CA ILE A 51 -1.79 -0.90 5.76
C ILE A 51 -1.14 -2.10 5.10
N LEU A 52 -1.71 -3.29 5.27
CA LEU A 52 -1.12 -4.51 4.73
C LEU A 52 -1.07 -4.53 3.19
N GLY A 53 -2.05 -3.93 2.52
CA GLY A 53 -2.17 -3.97 1.07
C GLY A 53 -1.63 -2.76 0.30
N LYS A 54 -1.52 -1.58 0.93
CA LYS A 54 -1.13 -0.32 0.27
C LYS A 54 0.08 0.37 0.92
N ILE A 55 0.63 -0.16 2.02
CA ILE A 55 1.85 0.41 2.58
C ILE A 55 2.98 0.24 1.56
N GLN A 56 3.65 1.35 1.26
CA GLN A 56 4.89 1.30 0.50
C GLN A 56 6.00 0.81 1.43
N ARG A 57 6.91 -0.02 0.91
CA ARG A 57 8.15 -0.34 1.62
C ARG A 57 8.87 0.98 1.91
N SER A 58 9.32 1.17 3.14
CA SER A 58 10.17 2.31 3.49
C SER A 58 11.37 2.35 2.56
N SER A 59 11.83 3.56 2.21
CA SER A 59 13.04 3.73 1.43
C SER A 59 14.18 2.94 2.06
N PHE A 60 14.96 2.25 1.23
CA PHE A 60 16.17 1.59 1.69
C PHE A 60 17.09 2.65 2.33
N PRO A 61 17.70 2.35 3.49
CA PRO A 61 18.71 3.22 4.07
C PRO A 61 19.78 3.54 3.02
N LYS A 62 20.12 4.83 2.88
CA LYS A 62 21.20 5.26 1.99
C LYS A 62 22.57 4.93 2.55
N ASP A 63 22.64 4.67 3.85
CA ASP A 63 23.78 4.09 4.55
C ASP A 63 23.88 2.60 4.18
N VAL A 64 24.17 2.32 2.91
CA VAL A 64 24.51 0.97 2.50
C VAL A 64 25.88 0.66 3.08
N SER A 65 25.92 -0.42 3.87
CA SER A 65 27.15 -1.06 4.30
C SER A 65 27.95 -1.44 3.05
N VAL A 66 29.12 -0.82 2.92
CA VAL A 66 30.20 -1.16 1.96
C VAL A 66 29.91 -0.78 0.51
N TRP A 67 30.33 0.43 0.13
CA TRP A 67 30.66 0.75 -1.26
C TRP A 67 32.09 0.30 -1.57
N ALA A 68 32.33 -0.17 -2.80
CA ALA A 68 33.68 -0.42 -3.29
C ALA A 68 34.42 0.92 -3.45
N THR A 69 35.47 1.15 -2.67
CA THR A 69 36.33 2.34 -2.77
C THR A 69 37.53 2.14 -3.69
N GLN A 70 37.77 0.90 -4.12
CA GLN A 70 38.87 0.50 -5.01
C GLN A 70 38.38 -0.63 -5.92
N LYS A 71 39.06 -0.81 -7.07
CA LYS A 71 38.75 -1.90 -8.00
C LYS A 71 38.83 -3.24 -7.27
N LEU A 72 37.84 -4.10 -7.48
CA LEU A 72 37.74 -5.46 -6.92
C LEU A 72 37.63 -5.55 -5.39
N LYS A 73 37.41 -4.44 -4.67
CA LYS A 73 37.22 -4.45 -3.20
C LYS A 73 35.95 -5.18 -2.76
N LEU A 74 34.93 -5.24 -3.62
CA LEU A 74 33.64 -5.87 -3.35
C LEU A 74 33.17 -6.58 -4.62
N VAL A 75 32.80 -7.86 -4.48
CA VAL A 75 32.26 -8.68 -5.56
C VAL A 75 30.90 -9.21 -5.11
N HIS A 76 29.86 -8.93 -5.90
CA HIS A 76 28.54 -9.53 -5.74
C HIS A 76 28.40 -10.66 -6.75
N SER A 77 28.07 -11.86 -6.27
CA SER A 77 27.79 -13.03 -7.09
C SER A 77 26.44 -13.60 -6.70
N ASP A 78 25.67 -14.05 -7.69
CA ASP A 78 24.39 -14.69 -7.49
C ASP A 78 24.34 -15.99 -8.32
N VAL A 79 23.52 -16.95 -7.88
CA VAL A 79 23.33 -18.22 -8.57
C VAL A 79 22.01 -18.17 -9.32
N CYS A 80 22.04 -18.48 -10.61
CA CYS A 80 20.83 -18.57 -11.41
C CYS A 80 20.09 -19.90 -11.15
N GLY A 81 18.77 -19.82 -10.94
CA GLY A 81 17.87 -20.95 -10.71
C GLY A 81 17.58 -21.78 -11.98
N PRO A 82 16.96 -22.96 -11.81
CA PRO A 82 17.23 -24.18 -12.58
C PRO A 82 17.38 -23.94 -14.08
N MET A 83 18.58 -24.19 -14.59
CA MET A 83 18.84 -24.15 -16.02
C MET A 83 18.30 -25.42 -16.69
N GLN A 84 17.70 -25.23 -17.86
CA GLN A 84 17.37 -26.35 -18.73
C GLN A 84 18.65 -27.08 -19.11
N HIS A 85 18.69 -28.38 -18.83
CA HIS A 85 19.75 -29.27 -19.23
C HIS A 85 19.17 -30.28 -20.22
N SER A 86 19.92 -30.57 -21.28
CA SER A 86 19.54 -31.65 -22.21
C SER A 86 19.66 -32.99 -21.47
N THR A 87 18.55 -33.71 -21.33
CA THR A 87 18.54 -35.08 -20.82
C THR A 87 19.01 -36.01 -21.96
N LYS A 88 20.04 -36.81 -21.70
CA LYS A 88 20.48 -37.88 -22.62
C LYS A 88 19.65 -39.14 -22.43
#